data_AF-A0A8D2Q4Q6-F1
#
_entry.id   AF-A0A8D2Q4Q6-F1
#
_cell.length_a   1.000
_cell.length_b   1.000
_cell.length_c   1.000
_cell.angle_alpha   90.00
_cell.angle_beta   90.00
_cell.angle_gamma   90.00
#
_symmetry.space_group_name_H-M   'P 1'
#
loop_
_entity.id
_entity.type
_entity.pdbx_description
1 polymer ?
#
loop_
_entity_poly.entity_id
_entity_poly.type
_entity_poly.pdbx_seq_one_letter_code
_entity_poly.pdbx_strand_id
1 'polypeptide(L)'
;MCEPSHPQTRRLDSACAAAEGSLGARAQSLGGGKMAAPVDLELKKAFTELQAKVIDTQQKVKLADLQIDQLNRTKKHAHLTDVEIMTLADETRMYEGVGRMFILQSKGVIHNQLLEKQKIAEEKIKELEVNLV
;
A
#
# COMPACT_ATOMS: atom_id res chain seq x y z
N MET A 1 -39.56 -6.23 20.57
CA MET A 1 -38.86 -5.63 21.73
C MET A 1 -37.39 -5.63 21.39
N CYS A 2 -36.91 -4.52 20.85
CA CYS A 2 -36.19 -3.45 21.55
C CYS A 2 -34.67 -3.66 21.46
N GLU A 3 -34.06 -2.91 20.54
CA GLU A 3 -32.63 -2.54 20.51
C GLU A 3 -32.24 -1.63 21.73
N PRO A 4 -31.07 -0.94 21.78
CA PRO A 4 -29.69 -1.43 21.97
C PRO A 4 -28.87 -0.56 22.99
N SER A 5 -27.64 -0.94 23.34
CA SER A 5 -26.62 -0.04 23.93
C SER A 5 -25.23 -0.66 23.70
N HIS A 6 -24.14 0.01 23.30
CA HIS A 6 -23.83 1.41 23.02
C HIS A 6 -22.55 1.44 22.12
N PRO A 7 -22.12 2.62 21.62
CA PRO A 7 -21.39 2.80 20.37
C PRO A 7 -19.88 3.01 20.55
N GLN A 8 -19.07 2.76 19.52
CA GLN A 8 -17.94 3.61 19.12
C GLN A 8 -17.28 3.10 17.83
N THR A 9 -16.68 4.03 17.08
CA THR A 9 -15.92 3.84 15.81
C THR A 9 -16.70 3.79 14.49
N ARG A 10 -17.54 4.81 14.26
CA ARG A 10 -17.76 5.34 12.90
C ARG A 10 -17.86 6.86 12.94
N ARG A 11 -16.73 7.55 13.00
CA ARG A 11 -16.62 8.98 12.69
C ARG A 11 -15.18 9.26 12.35
N LEU A 12 -14.82 9.21 11.07
CA LEU A 12 -13.77 10.06 10.48
C LEU A 12 -13.85 10.22 8.95
N ASP A 13 -14.88 9.72 8.25
CA ASP A 13 -14.94 9.85 6.76
C ASP A 13 -16.05 10.74 6.20
N SER A 14 -16.61 11.69 6.98
CA SER A 14 -17.74 12.52 6.52
C SER A 14 -17.52 14.03 6.61
N ALA A 15 -16.29 14.52 6.40
CA ALA A 15 -15.98 15.95 6.49
C ALA A 15 -15.36 16.57 5.22
N CYS A 16 -15.58 16.00 4.03
CA CYS A 16 -15.00 16.54 2.78
C CYS A 16 -16.03 16.85 1.66
N ALA A 17 -17.31 17.05 1.96
CA ALA A 17 -18.34 17.17 0.91
C ALA A 17 -19.36 18.32 1.07
N ALA A 18 -19.03 19.41 1.77
CA ALA A 18 -19.96 20.56 1.83
C ALA A 18 -19.23 21.90 2.01
N ALA A 19 -18.64 22.42 0.94
CA ALA A 19 -18.26 23.83 0.85
C ALA A 19 -18.14 24.31 -0.60
N GLU A 20 -19.07 23.93 -1.48
CA GLU A 20 -19.20 24.54 -2.81
C GLU A 20 -20.64 25.03 -2.99
N GLY A 21 -20.88 26.27 -2.62
CA GLY A 21 -22.17 26.92 -2.82
C GLY A 21 -22.29 28.20 -2.02
N SER A 22 -22.53 29.31 -2.73
CA SER A 22 -22.85 30.64 -2.17
C SER A 22 -21.66 31.51 -1.74
N LEU A 23 -20.87 31.98 -2.70
CA LEU A 23 -20.18 33.28 -2.61
C LEU A 23 -20.26 33.99 -3.99
N GLY A 24 -21.49 34.14 -4.47
CA GLY A 24 -21.83 35.04 -5.57
C GLY A 24 -22.67 36.20 -5.04
N ALA A 25 -22.22 37.43 -5.33
CA ALA A 25 -22.92 38.71 -5.16
C ALA A 25 -22.82 39.43 -3.79
N ARG A 26 -21.72 40.17 -3.57
CA ARG A 26 -21.75 41.63 -3.27
C ARG A 26 -20.34 42.18 -3.09
N ALA A 27 -19.90 42.99 -4.06
CA ALA A 27 -18.95 44.07 -3.82
C ALA A 27 -19.14 45.12 -4.91
N GLN A 28 -19.93 46.16 -4.61
CA GLN A 28 -19.89 47.41 -5.36
C GLN A 28 -18.55 48.09 -5.07
N SER A 29 -17.88 48.51 -6.15
CA SER A 29 -17.08 49.73 -6.30
C SER A 29 -16.44 50.31 -5.04
N LEU A 30 -15.10 50.36 -5.01
CA LEU A 30 -14.31 51.59 -4.80
C LEU A 30 -12.83 51.28 -5.13
N GLY A 31 -12.19 52.22 -5.84
CA GLY A 31 -10.93 52.00 -6.57
C GLY A 31 -9.65 51.93 -5.75
N GLY A 32 -8.55 51.71 -6.48
CA GLY A 32 -7.18 51.79 -5.97
C GLY A 32 -6.27 50.79 -6.66
N GLY A 33 -5.55 51.24 -7.70
CA GLY A 33 -4.61 50.40 -8.44
C GLY A 33 -3.43 49.93 -7.60
N LYS A 34 -3.03 48.67 -7.82
CA LYS A 34 -1.63 48.22 -7.80
C LYS A 34 -1.52 46.86 -8.48
N MET A 35 -0.56 46.76 -9.39
CA MET A 35 -0.26 45.60 -10.24
C MET A 35 -0.03 44.33 -9.40
N ALA A 36 -0.87 43.31 -9.58
CA ALA A 36 -0.71 41.99 -8.96
C ALA A 36 -1.12 40.85 -9.90
N ALA A 37 -0.80 40.95 -11.19
CA ALA A 37 -1.45 40.14 -12.24
C ALA A 37 -0.63 39.00 -12.91
N PRO A 38 0.70 38.85 -12.78
CA PRO A 38 1.38 37.66 -13.32
C PRO A 38 1.82 36.64 -12.25
N VAL A 39 2.19 37.09 -11.05
CA VAL A 39 2.84 36.22 -10.03
C VAL A 39 1.86 35.27 -9.34
N ASP A 40 0.60 35.67 -9.15
CA ASP A 40 -0.43 34.84 -8.48
C ASP A 40 -0.87 33.63 -9.32
N LEU A 41 -0.84 33.76 -10.66
CA LEU A 41 -1.19 32.65 -11.57
C LEU A 41 -0.10 31.59 -11.63
N GLU A 42 1.17 31.99 -11.60
CA GLU A 42 2.30 31.07 -11.52
C GLU A 42 2.36 30.36 -10.17
N LEU A 43 2.05 31.07 -9.08
CA LEU A 43 1.99 30.48 -7.74
C LEU A 43 0.86 29.45 -7.63
N LYS A 44 -0.33 29.74 -8.17
CA LYS A 44 -1.45 28.78 -8.20
C LYS A 44 -1.11 27.55 -9.03
N LYS A 45 -0.46 27.72 -10.19
CA LYS A 45 0.00 26.59 -11.02
C LYS A 45 1.04 25.74 -10.29
N ALA A 46 2.04 26.36 -9.69
CA ALA A 46 3.04 25.66 -8.87
C ALA A 46 2.41 24.91 -7.69
N PHE A 47 1.37 25.48 -7.06
CA PHE A 47 0.66 24.82 -5.97
C PHE A 47 -0.14 23.62 -6.45
N THR A 48 -0.82 23.71 -7.60
CA THR A 48 -1.53 22.58 -8.20
C THR A 48 -0.58 21.45 -8.63
N GLU A 49 0.58 21.79 -9.18
CA GLU A 49 1.61 20.82 -9.54
C GLU A 49 2.22 20.16 -8.30
N LEU A 50 2.42 20.92 -7.23
CA LEU A 50 2.89 20.38 -5.96
C LEU A 50 1.85 19.44 -5.33
N GLN A 51 0.58 19.82 -5.34
CA GLN A 51 -0.51 18.96 -4.86
C GLN A 51 -0.60 17.65 -5.65
N ALA A 52 -0.49 17.72 -6.98
CA ALA A 52 -0.44 16.53 -7.83
C ALA A 52 0.73 15.61 -7.43
N LYS A 53 1.94 16.17 -7.26
CA LYS A 53 3.12 15.41 -6.82
C LYS A 53 2.93 14.77 -5.44
N VAL A 54 2.30 15.46 -4.49
CA VAL A 54 2.01 14.91 -3.15
C VAL A 54 1.00 13.76 -3.23
N ILE A 55 -0.01 13.86 -4.08
CA ILE A 55 -0.98 12.77 -4.29
C ILE A 55 -0.29 11.56 -4.93
N ASP A 56 0.53 11.78 -5.95
CA ASP A 56 1.25 10.72 -6.65
C ASP A 56 2.22 9.98 -5.72
N THR A 57 2.96 10.70 -4.87
CA THR A 57 3.86 10.07 -3.90
C THR A 57 3.08 9.30 -2.85
N GLN A 58 1.97 9.83 -2.32
CA GLN A 58 1.12 9.11 -1.37
C GLN A 58 0.54 7.82 -1.95
N GLN A 59 0.15 7.82 -3.23
CA GLN A 59 -0.33 6.60 -3.89
C GLN A 59 0.79 5.56 -4.02
N LYS A 60 2.00 5.98 -4.41
CA LYS A 60 3.16 5.08 -4.50
C LYS A 60 3.53 4.47 -3.17
N VAL A 61 3.49 5.25 -2.09
CA VAL A 61 3.73 4.75 -0.72
C VAL A 61 2.73 3.66 -0.36
N LYS A 62 1.42 3.92 -0.54
CA LYS A 62 0.38 2.92 -0.26
C LYS A 62 0.54 1.63 -1.07
N LEU A 63 0.93 1.74 -2.34
CA LEU A 63 1.15 0.57 -3.18
C LEU A 63 2.35 -0.26 -2.70
N ALA A 64 3.43 0.39 -2.29
CA ALA A 64 4.60 -0.29 -1.76
C ALA A 64 4.30 -0.95 -0.40
N ASP A 65 3.53 -0.30 0.48
CA ASP A 65 3.07 -0.89 1.74
C ASP A 65 2.31 -2.21 1.50
N LEU A 66 1.38 -2.21 0.54
CA LEU A 66 0.63 -3.42 0.16
C LEU A 66 1.53 -4.53 -0.41
N GLN A 67 2.55 -4.15 -1.19
CA GLN A 67 3.52 -5.11 -1.74
C GLN A 67 4.39 -5.72 -0.63
N ILE A 68 4.85 -4.91 0.33
CA ILE A 68 5.61 -5.36 1.49
C ILE A 68 4.78 -6.33 2.33
N ASP A 69 3.52 -6.01 2.61
CA ASP A 69 2.62 -6.90 3.34
C ASP A 69 2.42 -8.24 2.64
N GLN A 70 2.24 -8.22 1.32
CA GLN A 70 2.10 -9.44 0.53
C GLN A 70 3.37 -10.30 0.58
N LEU A 71 4.54 -9.70 0.38
CA LEU A 71 5.83 -10.40 0.44
C LEU A 71 6.09 -10.96 1.84
N ASN A 72 5.74 -10.22 2.89
CA ASN A 72 5.85 -10.67 4.27
C ASN A 72 5.00 -11.91 4.55
N ARG A 73 3.77 -11.97 4.02
CA ARG A 73 2.92 -13.16 4.13
C ARG A 73 3.53 -14.35 3.40
N THR A 74 4.03 -14.15 2.18
CA THR A 74 4.69 -15.21 1.40
C THR A 74 5.95 -15.73 2.10
N LYS A 75 6.79 -14.85 2.65
CA LYS A 75 7.97 -15.22 3.43
C LYS A 75 7.61 -16.06 4.65
N LYS A 76 6.63 -15.62 5.44
CA LYS A 76 6.15 -16.35 6.62
C LYS A 76 5.59 -17.71 6.25
N HIS A 77 4.79 -17.79 5.19
CA HIS A 77 4.25 -19.06 4.71
C HIS A 77 5.37 -20.03 4.30
N ALA A 78 6.32 -19.56 3.49
CA ALA A 78 7.45 -20.38 3.06
C ALA A 78 8.30 -20.87 4.25
N HIS A 79 8.54 -20.00 5.23
CA HIS A 79 9.26 -20.34 6.45
C HIS A 79 8.53 -21.39 7.30
N LEU A 80 7.22 -21.22 7.53
CA LEU A 80 6.43 -22.18 8.30
C LEU A 80 6.41 -23.56 7.63
N THR A 81 6.18 -23.61 6.31
CA THR A 81 6.23 -24.87 5.56
C THR A 81 7.61 -25.50 5.63
N ASP A 82 8.67 -24.69 5.61
CA ASP A 82 10.04 -25.21 5.68
C ASP A 82 10.32 -25.88 7.02
N VAL A 83 9.96 -25.20 8.12
CA VAL A 83 10.07 -25.73 9.48
C VAL A 83 9.29 -27.03 9.63
N GLU A 84 8.05 -27.10 9.15
CA GLU A 84 7.23 -28.32 9.19
C GLU A 84 7.88 -29.47 8.42
N ILE A 85 8.40 -29.22 7.22
CA ILE A 85 9.06 -30.23 6.39
C ILE A 85 10.36 -30.72 7.03
N MET A 86 11.10 -29.83 7.70
CA MET A 86 12.33 -30.20 8.40
C MET A 86 12.09 -31.19 9.55
N THR A 87 10.89 -31.22 10.14
CA THR A 87 10.53 -32.20 11.19
C THR A 87 10.36 -33.63 10.68
N LEU A 88 10.19 -33.82 9.37
CA LEU A 88 10.00 -35.13 8.75
C LEU A 88 11.34 -35.81 8.44
N ALA A 89 11.33 -37.13 8.30
CA ALA A 89 12.52 -37.90 7.93
C ALA A 89 13.05 -37.53 6.53
N ASP A 90 14.37 -37.58 6.34
CA ASP A 90 15.03 -37.09 5.12
C ASP A 90 14.69 -37.91 3.85
N GLU A 91 14.40 -39.19 4.02
CA GLU A 91 14.01 -40.11 2.92
C GLU A 91 12.56 -39.92 2.43
N THR A 92 11.83 -38.96 3.00
CA THR A 92 10.42 -38.74 2.66
C THR A 92 10.32 -38.08 1.28
N ARG A 93 9.61 -38.74 0.36
CA ARG A 93 9.20 -38.11 -0.91
C ARG A 93 7.90 -37.33 -0.70
N MET A 94 7.84 -36.16 -1.32
CA MET A 94 6.81 -35.17 -1.08
C MET A 94 6.25 -34.66 -2.40
N TYR A 95 4.99 -34.22 -2.38
CA TYR A 95 4.34 -33.64 -3.55
C TYR A 95 4.43 -32.11 -3.51
N GLU A 96 5.10 -31.53 -4.51
CA GLU A 96 5.10 -30.09 -4.74
C GLU A 96 3.92 -29.71 -5.64
N GLY A 97 3.09 -28.76 -5.20
CA GLY A 97 1.99 -28.23 -6.01
C GLY A 97 2.48 -27.21 -7.04
N VAL A 98 2.23 -27.48 -8.32
CA VAL A 98 2.49 -26.57 -9.44
C VAL A 98 1.17 -26.28 -10.15
N GLY A 99 0.55 -25.15 -9.81
CA GLY A 99 -0.78 -24.77 -10.31
C GLY A 99 -1.85 -25.76 -9.84
N ARG A 100 -2.38 -26.58 -10.75
CA ARG A 100 -3.39 -27.62 -10.46
C ARG A 100 -2.81 -29.05 -10.47
N MET A 101 -1.50 -29.19 -10.63
CA MET A 101 -0.80 -30.46 -10.68
C MET A 101 0.09 -30.63 -9.45
N PHE A 102 0.49 -31.87 -9.16
CA PHE A 102 1.42 -32.21 -8.08
C PHE A 102 2.58 -33.02 -8.64
N ILE A 103 3.81 -32.62 -8.32
CA ILE A 103 5.04 -33.27 -8.78
C ILE A 103 5.71 -33.93 -7.58
N LEU A 104 6.08 -35.21 -7.72
CA LEU A 104 6.81 -35.91 -6.68
C LEU A 104 8.28 -35.47 -6.68
N GLN A 105 8.77 -34.96 -5.56
CA GLN A 105 10.14 -34.51 -5.36
C GLN A 105 10.70 -35.02 -4.03
N SER A 106 12.02 -34.94 -3.87
CA SER A 106 12.68 -35.22 -2.59
C SER A 106 12.60 -34.02 -1.65
N LYS A 107 12.64 -34.28 -0.34
CA LYS A 107 12.65 -33.25 0.71
C LYS A 107 13.70 -32.16 0.45
N GLY A 108 14.92 -32.54 0.10
CA GLY A 108 16.03 -31.59 -0.11
C GLY A 108 15.77 -30.59 -1.24
N VAL A 109 15.10 -31.00 -2.32
CA VAL A 109 14.74 -30.11 -3.42
C VAL A 109 13.70 -29.09 -2.97
N ILE A 110 12.64 -29.55 -2.30
CA ILE A 110 11.57 -28.68 -1.79
C ILE A 110 12.12 -27.70 -0.74
N HIS A 111 12.97 -28.17 0.18
CA HIS A 111 13.63 -27.33 1.18
C HIS A 111 14.43 -26.19 0.53
N ASN A 112 15.28 -26.52 -0.47
CA ASN A 112 16.06 -25.51 -1.19
C ASN A 112 15.17 -24.49 -1.92
N GLN A 113 14.08 -24.93 -2.53
CA GLN A 113 13.12 -24.02 -3.17
C GLN A 113 12.42 -23.11 -2.15
N LEU A 114 12.07 -23.62 -0.97
CA LEU A 114 11.46 -22.81 0.09
C LEU A 114 12.45 -21.78 0.66
N LEU A 115 13.72 -22.15 0.82
CA LEU A 115 14.77 -21.21 1.21
C LEU A 115 14.97 -20.12 0.16
N GLU A 116 15.00 -20.49 -1.12
CA GLU A 116 15.12 -19.52 -2.22
C GLU A 116 13.91 -18.57 -2.26
N LYS A 117 12.69 -19.09 -2.10
CA LYS A 117 11.47 -18.28 -1.99
C LYS A 117 11.53 -17.28 -0.82
N GLN A 118 12.09 -17.69 0.33
CA GLN A 118 12.29 -16.80 1.48
C GLN A 118 13.31 -15.70 1.18
N LYS A 119 14.45 -16.04 0.56
CA LYS A 119 15.50 -15.07 0.20
C LYS A 119 14.99 -14.03 -0.80
N ILE A 120 14.37 -14.47 -1.89
CA ILE A 120 13.81 -13.57 -2.91
C ILE A 120 12.78 -12.62 -2.29
N ALA A 121 11.91 -13.11 -1.40
CA ALA A 121 10.94 -12.26 -0.73
C ALA A 121 11.63 -11.23 0.18
N GLU A 122 12.67 -11.62 0.91
CA GLU A 122 13.44 -10.71 1.77
C GLU A 122 14.21 -9.64 0.98
N GLU A 123 14.83 -10.02 -0.13
CA GLU A 123 15.53 -9.07 -1.02
C GLU A 123 14.56 -8.04 -1.59
N LYS A 124 13.40 -8.49 -2.09
CA LYS A 124 12.36 -7.58 -2.60
C LYS A 124 11.79 -6.66 -1.53
N ILE A 125 11.64 -7.13 -0.29
CA ILE A 125 11.22 -6.26 0.82
C ILE A 125 12.27 -5.16 1.05
N LYS A 126 13.55 -5.52 1.13
CA LYS A 126 14.64 -4.54 1.31
C LYS A 126 14.66 -3.52 0.17
N GLU A 127 14.49 -3.96 -1.07
CA GLU A 127 14.41 -3.08 -2.24
C GLU A 127 13.22 -2.11 -2.15
N LEU A 128 12.03 -2.58 -1.77
CA LEU A 128 10.84 -1.74 -1.63
C LEU A 128 10.95 -0.76 -0.46
N GLU A 129 11.56 -1.17 0.66
CA GLU A 129 11.82 -0.29 1.81
C GLU A 129 12.80 0.82 1.45
N VAL A 130 13.88 0.52 0.71
CA VAL A 130 14.86 1.52 0.25
C VAL A 130 14.25 2.50 -0.75
N ASN A 131 13.33 2.05 -1.61
CA ASN A 131 12.67 2.93 -2.58
C ASN A 131 11.62 3.87 -1.94
N LEU A 132 11.23 3.61 -0.69
CA LEU A 132 10.27 4.43 0.06
C LEU A 132 10.93 5.49 0.96
N VAL A 133 12.22 5.35 1.26
CA VAL A 133 13.03 6.27 2.08
C VAL A 133 13.84 7.20 1.19
#